data_AF-U1LLJ2-F1
#
_entry.id   AF-U1LLJ2-F1
#
_cell.length_a   1.000
_cell.length_b   1.000
_cell.length_c   1.000
_cell.angle_alpha   90.00
_cell.angle_beta   90.00
_cell.angle_gamma   90.00
#
_symmetry.space_group_name_H-M   'P 1'
#
loop_
_entity.id
_entity.type
_entity.pdbx_description
1 polymer ?
#
loop_
_entity_poly.entity_id
_entity_poly.type
_entity_poly.pdbx_seq_one_letter_code
_entity_poly.pdbx_strand_id
1 'polypeptide(L)'
;METHRAAAPAFARDLDREVAEALGPSRETELDLRWNPRGHRELSTPILTGQQLALWVVLLEPGEWAVLELPGGEESRWAQVMRVDEDCIVEVHDGSPGDWASRVLRERDAGANSDEADGLWHGFDAAEILWAWLHGALPSGCRRARLMRRRAGSVGDVVWCTADLPHGSR
;
A
#
# COMPACT_ATOMS: atom_id res chain seq x y z
N MET A 1 18.74 -23.09 -20.01
CA MET A 1 18.63 -22.19 -18.84
C MET A 1 17.18 -21.74 -18.82
N GLU A 2 16.32 -22.58 -18.22
CA GLU A 2 14.87 -22.37 -18.23
C GLU A 2 14.52 -21.32 -17.19
N THR A 3 13.92 -20.23 -17.65
CA THR A 3 13.37 -19.18 -16.80
C THR A 3 12.09 -19.71 -16.15
N HIS A 4 12.17 -20.00 -14.86
CA HIS A 4 10.99 -20.26 -14.03
C HIS A 4 10.14 -18.99 -13.99
N ARG A 5 9.13 -18.94 -14.88
CA ARG A 5 8.04 -17.97 -14.84
C ARG A 5 7.24 -18.29 -13.58
N ALA A 6 7.36 -17.47 -12.54
CA ALA A 6 6.52 -17.58 -11.36
C ALA A 6 5.07 -17.33 -11.80
N ALA A 7 4.31 -18.41 -11.98
CA ALA A 7 2.88 -18.33 -12.14
C ALA A 7 2.31 -17.79 -10.82
N ALA A 8 1.42 -16.79 -10.89
CA ALA A 8 0.62 -16.42 -9.74
C ALA A 8 0.00 -17.70 -9.15
N PRO A 9 0.12 -17.95 -7.84
CA PRO A 9 -0.38 -19.18 -7.23
C PRO A 9 -1.86 -19.32 -7.57
N ALA A 10 -2.28 -20.53 -7.98
CA ALA A 10 -3.65 -20.79 -8.43
C ALA A 10 -4.71 -20.30 -7.43
N PHE A 11 -4.38 -20.34 -6.14
CA PHE A 11 -5.20 -19.81 -5.05
C PHE A 11 -5.57 -18.32 -5.21
N ALA A 12 -4.65 -17.48 -5.69
CA ALA A 12 -4.95 -16.06 -5.91
C ALA A 12 -5.99 -15.86 -7.02
N ARG A 13 -5.93 -16.67 -8.08
CA ARG A 13 -6.88 -16.60 -9.21
C ARG A 13 -8.27 -17.14 -8.85
N ASP A 14 -8.32 -18.20 -8.04
CA ASP A 14 -9.58 -18.77 -7.58
C ASP A 14 -10.26 -17.85 -6.56
N LEU A 15 -9.48 -17.21 -5.68
CA LEU A 15 -9.96 -16.19 -4.75
C LEU A 15 -10.46 -14.94 -5.47
N ASP A 16 -9.76 -14.48 -6.52
CA ASP A 16 -10.21 -13.35 -7.35
C ASP A 16 -11.59 -13.60 -7.96
N ARG A 17 -11.85 -14.83 -8.43
CA ARG A 17 -13.14 -15.20 -9.00
C ARG A 17 -14.23 -15.30 -7.93
N GLU A 18 -13.97 -15.97 -6.80
CA GLU A 18 -14.95 -16.11 -5.72
C GLU A 18 -15.32 -14.76 -5.10
N VAL A 19 -14.34 -13.86 -4.93
CA VAL A 19 -14.56 -12.50 -4.44
C VAL A 19 -15.36 -11.67 -5.45
N ALA A 20 -15.03 -11.77 -6.75
CA ALA A 20 -15.79 -11.06 -7.80
C ALA A 20 -17.25 -11.54 -7.90
N GLU A 21 -17.50 -12.84 -7.75
CA GLU A 21 -18.86 -13.41 -7.77
C GLU A 21 -19.65 -13.05 -6.50
N ALA A 22 -19.02 -13.03 -5.33
CA ALA A 22 -19.67 -12.71 -4.05
C ALA A 22 -20.06 -11.23 -3.92
N LEU A 23 -19.31 -10.31 -4.53
CA LEU A 23 -19.52 -8.87 -4.38
C LEU A 23 -20.58 -8.28 -5.32
N GLY A 24 -21.10 -9.05 -6.28
CA GLY A 24 -22.11 -8.59 -7.25
C GLY A 24 -21.60 -7.48 -8.19
N PRO A 25 -22.47 -6.92 -9.07
CA PRO A 25 -22.08 -5.83 -9.97
C PRO A 25 -21.80 -4.57 -9.16
N SER A 26 -20.51 -4.33 -8.90
CA SER A 26 -20.04 -3.16 -8.16
C SER A 26 -20.31 -1.89 -8.95
N ARG A 27 -20.93 -0.89 -8.30
CA ARG A 27 -20.90 0.48 -8.82
C ARG A 27 -19.45 0.96 -8.71
N GLU A 28 -18.83 1.10 -9.87
CA GLU A 28 -17.48 1.57 -10.11
C GLU A 28 -17.12 2.73 -9.19
N THR A 29 -16.10 2.56 -8.35
CA THR A 29 -15.15 3.64 -8.19
C THR A 29 -14.34 3.69 -9.49
N GLU A 30 -14.43 4.78 -10.24
CA GLU A 30 -13.82 5.02 -11.57
C GLU A 30 -12.29 4.88 -11.63
N LEU A 31 -11.64 4.53 -10.52
CA LEU A 31 -10.21 4.41 -10.40
C LEU A 31 -9.76 2.99 -10.72
N ASP A 32 -8.96 2.81 -11.77
CA ASP A 32 -8.35 1.53 -12.16
C ASP A 32 -7.21 1.14 -11.19
N LEU A 33 -7.53 0.95 -9.92
CA LEU A 33 -6.54 0.68 -8.88
C LEU A 33 -5.85 -0.67 -9.09
N ARG A 34 -4.52 -0.68 -8.94
CA ARG A 34 -3.67 -1.84 -9.18
C ARG A 34 -2.87 -2.22 -7.95
N TRP A 35 -3.08 -3.44 -7.45
CA TRP A 35 -2.25 -4.06 -6.41
C TRP A 35 -1.04 -4.75 -7.05
N ASN A 36 0.16 -4.30 -6.68
CA ASN A 36 1.43 -4.81 -7.18
C ASN A 36 2.23 -5.42 -6.02
N PRO A 37 2.21 -6.76 -5.84
CA PRO A 37 2.92 -7.41 -4.75
C PRO A 37 4.43 -7.18 -4.93
N ARG A 38 5.09 -6.69 -3.88
CA ARG A 38 6.50 -6.27 -3.89
C ARG A 38 6.86 -5.35 -5.07
N GLY A 39 5.91 -4.54 -5.53
CA GLY A 39 6.10 -3.62 -6.66
C GLY A 39 6.15 -4.30 -8.04
N HIS A 40 5.93 -5.61 -8.13
CA HIS A 40 5.93 -6.35 -9.41
C HIS A 40 4.67 -6.04 -10.22
N ARG A 41 4.78 -5.10 -11.16
CA ARG A 41 3.68 -4.69 -12.07
C ARG A 41 3.22 -5.81 -13.01
N GLU A 42 4.06 -6.80 -13.26
CA GLU A 42 3.71 -8.01 -14.03
C GLU A 42 2.75 -8.96 -13.28
N LEU A 43 2.66 -8.82 -11.95
CA LEU A 43 1.72 -9.54 -11.08
C LEU A 43 0.54 -8.66 -10.66
N SER A 44 0.32 -7.55 -11.39
CA SER A 44 -0.68 -6.55 -11.05
C SER A 44 -2.09 -7.13 -11.04
N THR A 45 -2.79 -6.94 -9.92
CA THR A 45 -4.18 -7.38 -9.74
C THR A 45 -5.08 -6.15 -9.61
N PRO A 46 -6.19 -6.05 -10.37
CA PRO A 46 -7.14 -4.96 -10.22
C PRO A 46 -7.86 -5.02 -8.86
N ILE A 47 -7.97 -3.88 -8.19
CA ILE A 47 -8.72 -3.70 -6.95
C ILE A 47 -9.94 -2.85 -7.24
N LEU A 48 -11.12 -3.46 -7.12
CA LEU A 48 -12.39 -2.85 -7.50
C LEU A 48 -13.13 -2.25 -6.30
N THR A 49 -12.81 -2.70 -5.09
CA THR A 49 -13.51 -2.27 -3.87
C THR A 49 -12.56 -2.18 -2.67
N GLY A 50 -12.92 -1.35 -1.69
CA GLY A 50 -12.20 -1.30 -0.41
C GLY A 50 -12.25 -2.62 0.38
N GLN A 51 -13.30 -3.42 0.22
CA GLN A 51 -13.41 -4.75 0.84
C GLN A 51 -12.41 -5.74 0.24
N GLN A 52 -12.29 -5.75 -1.09
CA GLN A 52 -11.26 -6.53 -1.77
C GLN A 52 -9.88 -6.09 -1.27
N LEU A 53 -9.61 -4.78 -1.21
CA LEU A 53 -8.34 -4.28 -0.68
C LEU A 53 -8.03 -4.79 0.74
N ALA A 54 -9.01 -4.72 1.64
CA ALA A 54 -8.86 -5.23 3.00
C ALA A 54 -8.47 -6.72 3.04
N LEU A 55 -9.08 -7.56 2.20
CA LEU A 55 -8.70 -8.97 2.10
C LEU A 55 -7.24 -9.13 1.66
N TRP A 56 -6.82 -8.40 0.63
CA TRP A 56 -5.44 -8.44 0.14
C TRP A 56 -4.41 -8.00 1.18
N VAL A 57 -4.72 -6.96 1.96
CA VAL A 57 -3.84 -6.48 3.05
C VAL A 57 -3.73 -7.52 4.17
N VAL A 58 -4.84 -8.16 4.55
CA VAL A 58 -4.85 -9.18 5.62
C VAL A 58 -4.14 -10.47 5.20
N LEU A 59 -4.10 -10.78 3.91
CA LEU A 59 -3.41 -11.96 3.37
C LEU A 59 -1.89 -11.82 3.25
N LEU A 60 -1.33 -10.62 3.48
CA LEU A 60 0.12 -10.43 3.50
C LEU A 60 0.75 -11.20 4.67
N GLU A 61 1.78 -12.00 4.37
CA GLU A 61 2.61 -12.61 5.40
C GLU A 61 3.56 -11.58 6.03
N PRO A 62 4.02 -11.77 7.28
CA PRO A 62 5.01 -10.89 7.90
C PRO A 62 6.26 -10.69 7.02
N GLY A 63 6.64 -9.43 6.78
CA GLY A 63 7.74 -9.05 5.89
C GLY A 63 7.33 -8.85 4.43
N GLU A 64 6.11 -9.21 4.04
CA GLU A 64 5.58 -8.93 2.71
C GLU A 64 5.03 -7.52 2.59
N TRP A 65 5.05 -7.00 1.37
CA TRP A 65 4.58 -5.65 1.06
C TRP A 65 4.03 -5.59 -0.35
N ALA A 66 3.22 -4.56 -0.61
CA ALA A 66 2.66 -4.28 -1.92
C ALA A 66 2.52 -2.78 -2.15
N VAL A 67 2.47 -2.40 -3.44
CA VAL A 67 2.26 -1.03 -3.89
C VAL A 67 0.93 -0.96 -4.63
N LEU A 68 0.16 0.07 -4.32
CA LEU A 68 -1.06 0.44 -5.01
C LEU A 68 -0.82 1.67 -5.87
N GLU A 69 -1.12 1.56 -7.16
CA GLU A 69 -0.92 2.62 -8.14
C GLU A 69 -2.22 2.91 -8.91
N LEU A 70 -2.37 4.17 -9.32
CA LEU A 70 -3.33 4.61 -10.33
C LEU A 70 -2.63 4.63 -11.71
N PRO A 71 -2.98 3.76 -12.66
CA PRO A 71 -2.38 3.76 -13.99
C PRO A 71 -2.80 5.01 -14.77
N GLY A 72 -1.82 5.79 -15.24
CA GLY A 72 -2.02 6.84 -16.25
C GLY A 72 -2.44 8.23 -15.77
N GLY A 73 -2.39 8.55 -14.46
CA GLY A 73 -2.68 9.90 -13.96
C GLY A 73 -1.51 10.89 -14.13
N GLU A 74 -1.81 12.17 -14.40
CA GLU A 74 -0.82 13.27 -14.40
C GLU A 74 -0.25 13.56 -12.98
N GLU A 75 -1.00 13.19 -11.94
CA GLU A 75 -0.55 13.12 -10.55
C GLU A 75 -0.60 11.66 -10.10
N SER A 76 0.49 10.91 -10.31
CA SER A 76 0.56 9.49 -9.96
C SER A 76 0.64 9.29 -8.44
N ARG A 77 -0.46 9.55 -7.73
CA ARG A 77 -0.60 9.14 -6.33
C ARG A 77 -0.44 7.64 -6.26
N TRP A 78 0.32 7.22 -5.28
CA TRP A 78 0.49 5.82 -4.96
C TRP A 78 0.57 5.66 -3.46
N ALA A 79 0.33 4.44 -3.01
CA ALA A 79 0.50 4.07 -1.62
C ALA A 79 1.11 2.68 -1.53
N GLN A 80 1.70 2.35 -0.40
CA GLN A 80 2.23 1.02 -0.13
C GLN A 80 1.87 0.58 1.27
N VAL A 81 1.87 -0.72 1.46
CA VAL A 81 1.67 -1.36 2.75
C VAL A 81 2.67 -2.48 2.93
N MET A 82 3.17 -2.62 4.15
CA MET A 82 4.03 -3.73 4.56
C MET A 82 3.45 -4.36 5.82
N ARG A 83 3.42 -5.69 5.88
CA ARG A 83 3.09 -6.43 7.09
C ARG A 83 4.32 -6.52 8.00
N VAL A 84 4.16 -6.09 9.24
CA VAL A 84 5.15 -6.20 10.32
C VAL A 84 4.48 -6.95 11.47
N ASP A 85 4.84 -8.22 11.63
CA ASP A 85 4.19 -9.13 12.57
C ASP A 85 2.65 -9.16 12.37
N GLU A 86 1.89 -8.72 13.37
CA GLU A 86 0.43 -8.68 13.33
C GLU A 86 -0.14 -7.37 12.75
N ASP A 87 0.71 -6.36 12.55
CA ASP A 87 0.34 -5.01 12.13
C ASP A 87 0.86 -4.67 10.73
N CYS A 88 0.47 -3.49 10.25
CA CYS A 88 0.84 -2.96 8.95
C CYS A 88 1.44 -1.56 9.08
N ILE A 89 2.50 -1.31 8.31
CA ILE A 89 2.99 0.04 8.04
C ILE A 89 2.35 0.51 6.74
N VAL A 90 1.86 1.75 6.71
CA VAL A 90 1.31 2.39 5.50
C VAL A 90 2.14 3.61 5.14
N GLU A 91 2.55 3.70 3.87
CA GLU A 91 3.24 4.86 3.32
C GLU A 91 2.51 5.35 2.07
N VAL A 92 2.48 6.67 1.89
CA VAL A 92 1.70 7.33 0.84
C VAL A 92 2.53 8.39 0.12
N HIS A 93 2.23 8.59 -1.16
CA HIS A 93 2.92 9.55 -2.02
C HIS A 93 1.91 10.29 -2.88
N ASP A 94 2.03 11.62 -2.95
CA ASP A 94 1.06 12.48 -3.65
C ASP A 94 1.32 12.66 -5.15
N GLY A 95 2.43 12.10 -5.64
CA GLY A 95 2.81 12.13 -7.05
C GLY A 95 3.63 13.37 -7.41
N SER A 96 3.80 14.34 -6.50
CA SER A 96 4.58 15.53 -6.78
C SER A 96 6.09 15.22 -6.85
N PRO A 97 6.87 15.87 -7.75
CA PRO A 97 8.31 15.60 -7.92
C PRO A 97 9.17 15.83 -6.67
N GLY A 98 8.65 16.54 -5.68
CA GLY A 98 9.33 16.84 -4.42
C GLY A 98 8.88 15.97 -3.26
N ASP A 99 7.85 15.14 -3.44
CA ASP A 99 7.36 14.26 -2.40
C ASP A 99 8.23 13.00 -2.31
N TRP A 100 8.40 12.55 -1.08
CA TRP A 100 9.00 11.26 -0.77
C TRP A 100 7.93 10.49 -0.03
N ALA A 101 7.89 9.17 -0.19
CA ALA A 101 6.93 8.33 0.51
C ALA A 101 6.87 8.72 2.00
N SER A 102 5.68 9.12 2.44
CA SER A 102 5.44 9.61 3.80
C SER A 102 4.71 8.54 4.58
N ARG A 103 5.17 8.25 5.80
CA ARG A 103 4.47 7.31 6.67
C ARG A 103 3.17 7.93 7.17
N VAL A 104 2.09 7.15 7.15
CA VAL A 104 0.82 7.57 7.75
C VAL A 104 0.86 7.23 9.23
N LEU A 105 0.74 8.27 10.06
CA LEU A 105 0.73 8.17 11.51
C LEU A 105 -0.63 8.62 12.04
N ARG A 106 -1.01 8.14 13.22
CA ARG A 106 -2.10 8.74 13.99
C ARG A 106 -1.75 10.19 14.35
N GLU A 107 -2.74 11.08 14.29
CA GLU A 107 -2.65 12.40 14.90
C GLU A 107 -2.55 12.22 16.41
N ARG A 108 -1.52 12.81 17.01
CA ARG A 108 -1.33 12.75 18.46
C ARG A 108 -2.13 13.86 19.14
N ASP A 109 -2.78 13.51 20.25
CA ASP A 109 -2.96 14.45 21.33
C ASP A 109 -1.58 14.75 21.96
N ALA A 110 -1.32 16.00 22.33
CA ALA A 110 -0.03 16.45 22.86
C ALA A 110 0.35 15.70 24.16
N GLY A 111 0.97 14.51 24.03
CA GLY A 111 1.33 13.67 25.18
C GLY A 111 1.67 12.20 24.89
N ALA A 112 1.43 11.66 23.70
CA ALA A 112 1.69 10.24 23.40
C ALA A 112 3.18 9.94 23.03
N ASN A 113 3.66 8.76 23.45
CA ASN A 113 5.05 8.30 23.32
C ASN A 113 5.31 7.60 21.98
N SER A 114 6.47 7.93 21.38
CA SER A 114 7.18 7.37 20.20
C SER A 114 6.44 7.26 18.85
N ASP A 115 7.09 7.79 17.79
CA ASP A 115 6.53 7.89 16.42
C ASP A 115 6.32 6.52 15.75
N GLU A 116 6.88 5.46 16.32
CA GLU A 116 6.90 4.12 15.74
C GLU A 116 5.59 3.36 15.97
N ALA A 117 5.04 3.38 17.19
CA ALA A 117 3.75 2.75 17.49
C ALA A 117 2.59 3.46 16.79
N ASP A 118 2.69 4.78 16.60
CA ASP A 118 1.65 5.57 15.93
C ASP A 118 1.49 5.23 14.44
N GLY A 119 2.49 4.58 13.83
CA GLY A 119 2.51 4.20 12.42
C GLY A 119 2.19 2.73 12.15
N LEU A 120 1.88 1.94 13.18
CA LEU A 120 1.42 0.56 13.07
C LEU A 120 -0.11 0.51 13.04
N TRP A 121 -0.66 -0.11 12.02
CA TRP A 121 -2.10 -0.16 11.75
C TRP A 121 -2.57 -1.61 11.67
N HIS A 122 -3.77 -1.89 12.18
CA HIS A 122 -4.39 -3.17 11.90
C HIS A 122 -4.70 -3.29 10.40
N GLY A 123 -4.74 -4.51 9.84
CA GLY A 123 -4.88 -4.72 8.39
C GLY A 123 -6.10 -4.04 7.75
N PHE A 124 -7.25 -4.01 8.46
CA PHE A 124 -8.44 -3.29 7.98
C PHE A 124 -8.26 -1.76 7.97
N ASP A 125 -7.66 -1.19 9.01
CA ASP A 125 -7.39 0.25 9.09
C ASP A 125 -6.38 0.67 8.02
N ALA A 126 -5.35 -0.16 7.80
CA ALA A 126 -4.38 0.05 6.73
C ALA A 126 -5.06 0.09 5.36
N ALA A 127 -5.97 -0.84 5.08
CA ALA A 127 -6.75 -0.85 3.84
C ALA A 127 -7.64 0.39 3.68
N GLU A 128 -8.27 0.86 4.77
CA GLU A 128 -9.07 2.09 4.76
C GLU A 128 -8.20 3.31 4.43
N ILE A 129 -7.02 3.42 5.03
CA ILE A 129 -6.06 4.50 4.75
C ILE A 129 -5.62 4.48 3.29
N LEU A 130 -5.21 3.31 2.78
CA LEU A 130 -4.82 3.14 1.38
C LEU A 130 -5.94 3.56 0.42
N TRP A 131 -7.16 3.08 0.68
CA TRP A 131 -8.34 3.37 -0.12
C TRP A 131 -8.65 4.86 -0.15
N ALA A 132 -8.72 5.50 1.03
CA ALA A 132 -8.96 6.93 1.15
C ALA A 132 -7.89 7.76 0.44
N TRP A 133 -6.61 7.39 0.60
CA TRP A 133 -5.48 8.08 -0.05
C TRP A 133 -5.61 8.12 -1.56
N LEU A 134 -5.90 6.97 -2.16
CA LEU A 134 -5.98 6.85 -3.61
C LEU A 134 -7.23 7.55 -4.18
N HIS A 135 -8.24 7.77 -3.35
CA HIS A 135 -9.40 8.62 -3.66
C HIS A 135 -9.19 10.10 -3.30
N GLY A 136 -7.98 10.49 -2.88
CA GLY A 136 -7.59 11.88 -2.65
C GLY A 136 -7.92 12.45 -1.29
N ALA A 137 -8.14 11.59 -0.29
CA ALA A 137 -8.35 11.98 1.09
C ALA A 137 -7.35 11.29 2.02
N LEU A 138 -7.24 11.75 3.24
CA LEU A 138 -6.63 10.99 4.33
C LEU A 138 -7.69 10.85 5.43
N PRO A 139 -7.85 9.67 6.06
CA PRO A 139 -8.83 9.53 7.13
C PRO A 139 -8.60 10.53 8.27
N SER A 140 -9.68 10.94 8.93
CA SER A 140 -9.58 11.85 10.09
C SER A 140 -8.74 11.24 11.21
N GLY A 141 -7.92 12.04 11.89
CA GLY A 141 -7.01 11.53 12.91
C GLY A 141 -5.78 10.83 12.33
N CYS A 142 -5.53 10.94 11.02
CA CYS A 142 -4.29 10.51 10.38
C CYS A 142 -3.52 11.72 9.85
N ARG A 143 -2.20 11.63 9.85
CA ARG A 143 -1.30 12.63 9.26
C ARG A 143 -0.17 11.96 8.50
N ARG A 144 0.33 12.66 7.48
CA ARG A 144 1.57 12.29 6.78
C ARG A 144 2.77 12.78 7.59
N ALA A 145 3.72 11.89 7.83
CA ALA A 145 5.01 12.24 8.41
C ALA A 145 6.11 11.82 7.44
N ARG A 146 6.92 12.81 7.03
CA ARG A 146 8.15 12.51 6.32
C ARG A 146 9.09 11.78 7.26
N LEU A 147 9.49 10.57 6.88
CA LEU A 147 10.59 9.90 7.53
C LEU A 147 11.85 10.68 7.16
N MET A 148 12.42 11.41 8.12
CA MET A 148 13.77 11.94 7.93
C MET A 148 14.72 10.75 7.73
N ARG A 149 15.61 10.79 6.73
CA ARG A 149 16.69 9.82 6.58
C ARG A 149 17.46 9.71 7.91
N ARG A 150 17.13 8.73 8.74
CA ARG A 150 17.96 8.32 9.86
C ARG A 150 18.82 7.15 9.38
N ARG A 151 20.01 7.01 9.96
CA ARG A 151 20.99 5.98 9.59
C ARG A 151 20.31 4.61 9.61
N ALA A 152 20.42 3.87 8.51
CA ALA A 152 19.93 2.50 8.38
C ALA A 152 20.29 1.65 9.62
N GLY A 153 19.28 1.12 10.32
CA GLY A 153 19.51 0.22 11.46
C GLY A 153 18.31 -0.05 12.38
N SER A 154 17.21 0.70 12.31
CA SER A 154 15.98 0.38 13.04
C SER A 154 14.91 -0.23 12.12
N VAL A 155 14.06 -1.09 12.67
CA VAL A 155 12.97 -1.79 11.96
C VAL A 155 11.99 -0.80 11.30
N GLY A 156 11.99 0.48 11.73
CA GLY A 156 11.26 1.58 11.11
C GLY A 156 11.99 2.39 10.02
N ASP A 157 13.27 2.14 9.72
CA ASP A 157 14.13 3.04 8.90
C ASP A 157 14.09 2.82 7.38
N VAL A 158 13.29 1.89 6.88
CA VAL A 158 13.37 1.55 5.47
C VAL A 158 12.23 2.20 4.67
N VAL A 159 12.59 3.17 3.85
CA VAL A 159 11.81 3.55 2.67
C VAL A 159 12.01 2.41 1.67
N TRP A 160 11.09 1.44 1.67
CA TRP A 160 11.24 0.19 0.91
C TRP A 160 11.13 0.38 -0.61
N CYS A 161 10.60 1.52 -1.08
CA CYS A 161 10.39 1.80 -2.50
C CYS A 161 10.85 3.21 -2.92
N THR A 162 12.16 3.47 -2.89
CA THR A 162 12.72 4.54 -3.75
C THR A 162 13.94 4.10 -4.56
N ALA A 163 14.38 2.85 -4.46
CA ALA A 163 15.55 2.38 -5.20
C ALA A 163 15.22 1.86 -6.63
N ASP A 164 14.04 1.27 -6.85
CA ASP A 164 13.76 0.53 -8.10
C ASP A 164 12.39 0.82 -8.76
N LEU A 165 11.71 1.91 -8.40
CA LEU A 165 10.55 2.37 -9.21
C LEU A 165 11.06 3.15 -10.44
N PRO A 166 10.56 2.86 -11.66
CA PRO A 166 11.09 3.39 -12.93
C PRO A 166 10.89 4.91 -13.14
N HIS A 167 10.46 5.64 -12.13
CA HIS A 167 10.35 7.10 -12.14
C HIS A 167 11.45 7.81 -11.34
N GLY A 168 12.41 7.07 -10.80
CA GLY A 168 13.61 7.57 -10.12
C GLY A 168 14.89 7.45 -10.94
N SER A 169 14.91 7.93 -12.18
CA SER A 169 16.17 8.23 -12.88
C SER A 169 16.37 9.74 -12.92
N ARG A 170 17.24 10.24 -12.05
CA ARG A 170 18.09 11.39 -12.32
C ARG A 170 19.48 11.13 -11.80
#